data_AF-A0A838BP92-F1
#
_entry.id   AF-A0A838BP92-F1
#
_cell.length_a   1.000
_cell.length_b   1.000
_cell.length_c   1.000
_cell.angle_alpha   90.00
_cell.angle_beta   90.00
_cell.angle_gamma   90.00
#
_symmetry.space_group_name_H-M   'P 1'
#
loop_
_entity.id
_entity.type
_entity.pdbx_description
1 polymer ?
#
loop_
_entity_poly.entity_id
_entity_poly.type
_entity_poly.pdbx_seq_one_letter_code
_entity_poly.pdbx_strand_id
1 'polypeptide(L)'
;MNLLSETDVADSISALCKALDENNRSAVGMDMSLTHSLGFDSLKLMQFFAGVEALYPEAALEDWFIEHSADGRDTLRSAVSYLVRFLPQRAAKG
;
A
#
# COMPACT_ATOMS: atom_id res chain seq x y z
N MET A 1 11.75 -8.29 -18.36
CA MET A 1 11.29 -6.89 -18.16
C MET A 1 9.93 -6.97 -17.52
N ASN A 2 9.81 -6.78 -16.20
CA ASN A 2 8.51 -6.81 -15.53
C ASN A 2 7.97 -5.37 -15.50
N LEU A 3 6.99 -5.08 -16.35
CA LEU A 3 6.11 -3.93 -16.18
C LEU A 3 5.41 -4.15 -14.83
N LEU A 4 5.69 -3.34 -13.82
CA LEU A 4 4.94 -3.39 -12.57
C LEU A 4 3.48 -3.10 -12.93
N SER A 5 2.69 -4.17 -12.99
CA SER A 5 1.26 -4.10 -13.29
C SER A 5 0.53 -3.75 -12.01
N GLU A 6 -0.66 -3.18 -12.11
CA GLU A 6 -1.50 -2.90 -10.94
C GLU A 6 -1.64 -4.15 -10.05
N THR A 7 -1.74 -5.33 -10.65
CA THR A 7 -1.78 -6.62 -9.97
C THR A 7 -0.51 -6.94 -9.16
N ASP A 8 0.67 -6.53 -9.63
CA ASP A 8 1.95 -6.79 -8.96
C ASP A 8 2.13 -5.89 -7.73
N VAL A 9 1.77 -4.61 -7.88
CA VAL A 9 1.71 -3.65 -6.76
C VAL A 9 0.66 -4.10 -5.75
N ALA A 10 -0.51 -4.49 -6.22
CA ALA A 10 -1.57 -5.06 -5.39
C ALA A 10 -1.13 -6.27 -4.58
N ASP A 11 -0.45 -7.24 -5.22
CA ASP A 11 0.03 -8.45 -4.54
C ASP A 11 1.08 -8.09 -3.48
N SER A 12 2.03 -7.22 -3.82
CA SER A 12 3.07 -6.74 -2.92
C SER A 12 2.50 -6.02 -1.69
N ILE A 13 1.53 -5.12 -1.90
CA ILE A 13 0.87 -4.37 -0.84
C ILE A 13 -0.01 -5.28 0.02
N SER A 14 -0.72 -6.23 -0.58
CA SER A 14 -1.53 -7.22 0.15
C SER A 14 -0.66 -8.14 0.99
N ALA A 15 0.48 -8.59 0.44
CA ALA A 15 1.47 -9.39 1.16
C ALA A 15 2.08 -8.63 2.33
N LEU A 16 2.40 -7.34 2.14
CA LEU A 16 2.91 -6.48 3.20
C LEU A 16 1.89 -6.31 4.33
N CYS A 17 0.64 -5.98 4.02
CA CYS A 17 -0.41 -5.89 5.03
C CYS A 17 -0.61 -7.21 5.78
N LYS A 18 -0.58 -8.34 5.08
CA LYS A 18 -0.69 -9.67 5.69
C LYS A 18 0.51 -10.01 6.58
N ALA A 19 1.70 -9.53 6.25
CA ALA A 19 2.90 -9.70 7.08
C ALA A 19 2.84 -8.86 8.36
N LEU A 20 2.24 -7.65 8.29
CA LEU A 20 2.05 -6.78 9.45
C LEU A 20 0.89 -7.21 10.34
N ASP A 21 -0.09 -7.90 9.77
CA ASP A 21 -1.27 -8.40 10.44
C ASP A 21 -1.05 -9.83 10.97
N GLU A 22 -0.02 -10.01 11.82
CA GLU A 22 0.37 -11.33 12.38
C GLU A 22 -0.76 -12.05 13.16
N ASN A 23 -1.83 -11.34 13.56
CA ASN A 23 -2.91 -11.87 14.38
C ASN A 23 -4.19 -12.24 13.63
N ASN A 24 -4.41 -11.77 12.39
CA ASN A 24 -5.66 -11.96 11.69
C ASN A 24 -5.48 -12.92 10.51
N ARG A 25 -5.89 -14.18 10.71
CA ARG A 25 -6.07 -15.20 9.64
C ARG A 25 -7.12 -14.81 8.58
N SER A 26 -7.55 -13.55 8.56
CA SER A 26 -8.59 -13.04 7.68
C SER A 26 -7.98 -12.64 6.34
N ALA A 27 -8.72 -12.87 5.26
CA ALA A 27 -8.28 -12.46 3.93
C ALA A 27 -8.20 -10.92 3.87
N VAL A 28 -6.98 -10.38 3.75
CA VAL A 28 -6.76 -8.96 3.46
C VAL A 28 -7.33 -8.67 2.07
N GLY A 29 -8.39 -7.87 2.00
CA GLY A 29 -9.07 -7.50 0.76
C GLY A 29 -8.76 -6.06 0.34
N MET A 30 -8.74 -5.78 -0.96
CA MET A 30 -8.39 -4.44 -1.48
C MET A 30 -9.31 -3.32 -1.01
N ASP A 31 -10.56 -3.63 -0.66
CA ASP A 31 -11.53 -2.65 -0.19
C ASP A 31 -11.43 -2.40 1.34
N MET A 32 -10.47 -3.03 2.03
CA MET A 32 -10.21 -2.80 3.44
C MET A 32 -9.38 -1.53 3.64
N SER A 33 -9.81 -0.70 4.60
CA SER A 33 -9.07 0.47 5.09
C SER A 33 -7.98 0.05 6.07
N LEU A 34 -6.80 0.68 5.96
CA LEU A 34 -5.67 0.46 6.86
C LEU A 34 -6.06 0.77 8.32
N THR A 35 -6.73 1.91 8.54
CA THR A 35 -7.11 2.36 9.89
C THR A 35 -8.43 1.74 10.35
N HIS A 36 -9.45 1.74 9.49
CA HIS A 36 -10.82 1.44 9.90
C HIS A 36 -11.16 -0.05 9.81
N SER A 37 -10.62 -0.77 8.81
CA SER A 37 -10.86 -2.21 8.64
C SER A 37 -9.77 -3.05 9.28
N LEU A 38 -8.51 -2.74 9.00
CA LEU A 38 -7.35 -3.48 9.53
C LEU A 38 -6.94 -3.01 10.93
N GLY A 39 -7.42 -1.85 11.40
CA GLY A 39 -7.11 -1.35 12.72
C GLY A 39 -5.62 -1.07 12.91
N PHE A 40 -4.94 -0.58 11.85
CA PHE A 40 -3.52 -0.26 11.95
C PHE A 40 -3.31 0.95 12.85
N ASP A 41 -2.70 0.71 14.01
CA ASP A 41 -2.20 1.74 14.90
C ASP A 41 -1.01 2.49 14.27
N SER A 42 -0.64 3.64 14.85
CA SER A 42 0.47 4.48 14.36
C SER A 42 1.77 3.71 14.10
N LEU A 43 2.07 2.70 14.92
CA LEU A 43 3.25 1.84 14.73
C LEU A 43 3.13 0.96 13.49
N LYS A 44 1.97 0.32 13.26
CA LYS A 44 1.73 -0.53 12.09
C LYS A 44 1.69 0.29 10.81
N LEU A 45 1.12 1.50 10.88
CA LEU A 45 1.15 2.45 9.77
C LEU A 45 2.59 2.83 9.42
N MET A 46 3.44 3.17 10.40
CA MET A 46 4.86 3.44 10.16
C MET A 46 5.57 2.23 9.54
N GLN A 47 5.31 1.01 10.03
CA GLN A 47 5.89 -0.21 9.44
C GLN A 47 5.39 -0.47 8.02
N PHE A 48 4.13 -0.16 7.75
CA PHE A 48 3.54 -0.23 6.41
C PHE A 48 4.21 0.76 5.47
N PHE A 49 4.29 2.05 5.84
CA PHE A 49 4.97 3.05 5.01
C PHE A 49 6.42 2.68 4.75
N ALA A 50 7.17 2.28 5.78
CA ALA A 50 8.56 1.84 5.63
C ALA A 50 8.68 0.62 4.69
N GLY A 51 7.74 -0.32 4.76
CA GLY A 51 7.71 -1.47 3.86
C GLY A 51 7.38 -1.09 2.41
N VAL A 52 6.45 -0.15 2.22
CA VAL A 52 6.13 0.39 0.89
C VAL A 52 7.29 1.18 0.32
N GLU A 53 7.92 2.06 1.08
CA GLU A 53 9.11 2.82 0.65
C GLU A 53 10.30 1.91 0.34
N ALA A 54 10.46 0.80 1.07
CA ALA A 54 11.49 -0.20 0.77
C ALA A 54 11.26 -0.88 -0.58
N LEU A 55 10.01 -1.11 -0.98
CA LEU A 55 9.63 -1.67 -2.28
C LEU A 55 9.65 -0.61 -3.39
N TYR A 56 9.20 0.60 -3.05
CA TYR A 56 8.87 1.70 -3.94
C TYR A 56 9.39 3.03 -3.35
N PRO A 57 10.71 3.27 -3.36
CA PRO A 57 11.30 4.46 -2.74
C PRO A 57 10.90 5.78 -3.41
N GLU A 58 10.37 5.72 -4.64
CA GLU A 58 9.85 6.89 -5.36
C GLU A 58 8.42 7.26 -4.97
N ALA A 59 7.74 6.42 -4.18
CA ALA A 59 6.36 6.63 -3.77
C ALA A 59 6.27 7.21 -2.36
N ALA A 60 5.87 8.48 -2.26
CA ALA A 60 5.54 9.11 -0.98
C ALA A 60 4.10 8.75 -0.58
N LEU A 61 3.93 7.58 0.06
CA LEU A 61 2.61 7.09 0.49
C LEU A 61 2.05 7.85 1.71
N GLU A 62 2.93 8.47 2.51
CA GLU A 62 2.53 9.29 3.66
C GLU A 62 1.61 10.46 3.24
N ASP A 63 1.91 11.10 2.11
CA ASP A 63 1.11 12.22 1.58
C ASP A 63 -0.31 11.76 1.22
N TRP A 64 -0.40 10.64 0.48
CA TRP A 64 -1.68 9.98 0.17
C TRP A 64 -2.47 9.63 1.44
N PHE A 65 -1.78 9.12 2.47
CA PHE A 65 -2.42 8.75 3.73
C PHE A 65 -3.00 9.97 4.45
N ILE A 66 -2.28 11.10 4.50
CA ILE A 66 -2.78 12.34 5.09
C ILE A 66 -4.05 12.81 4.37
N GLU A 67 -4.10 12.71 3.05
CA GLU A 67 -5.26 13.10 2.25
C GLU A 67 -6.47 12.14 2.40
N HIS A 68 -6.22 10.84 2.61
CA HIS A 68 -7.27 9.80 2.51
C HIS A 68 -7.67 9.17 3.86
N SER A 69 -6.89 9.37 4.93
CA SER A 69 -7.13 8.79 6.26
C SER A 69 -8.35 9.36 7.00
N ALA A 70 -8.74 10.60 6.71
CA ALA A 70 -9.78 11.30 7.46
C ALA A 70 -11.19 10.68 7.36
N ASP A 71 -11.48 9.95 6.28
CA ASP A 71 -12.81 9.37 6.02
C ASP A 71 -12.78 7.83 5.89
N GLY A 72 -11.69 7.16 6.30
CA GLY A 72 -11.51 5.73 6.03
C GLY A 72 -11.31 5.41 4.54
N ARG A 73 -10.89 6.39 3.74
CA ARG A 73 -10.60 6.24 2.30
C ARG A 73 -9.19 5.70 2.04
N ASP A 74 -8.42 5.47 3.11
CA ASP A 74 -7.12 4.79 3.15
C ASP A 74 -7.24 3.28 2.87
N THR A 75 -7.97 2.92 1.82
CA THR A 75 -8.11 1.52 1.37
C THR A 75 -6.86 1.07 0.62
N LEU A 76 -6.58 -0.23 0.71
CA LEU A 76 -5.53 -0.88 -0.08
C LEU A 76 -5.65 -0.59 -1.57
N ARG A 77 -6.87 -0.61 -2.12
CA ARG A 77 -7.17 -0.26 -3.52
C ARG A 77 -6.73 1.16 -3.85
N SER A 78 -7.05 2.12 -2.97
CA SER A 78 -6.68 3.52 -3.14
C SER A 78 -5.16 3.71 -3.05
N ALA A 79 -4.50 3.02 -2.11
CA ALA A 79 -3.04 3.00 -2.00
C ALA A 79 -2.40 2.46 -3.29
N VAL A 80 -2.85 1.30 -3.77
CA VAL A 80 -2.36 0.68 -5.02
C VAL A 80 -2.59 1.59 -6.21
N SER A 81 -3.78 2.19 -6.34
CA SER A 81 -4.07 3.14 -7.42
C SER A 81 -3.17 4.37 -7.37
N TYR A 82 -2.85 4.88 -6.18
CA TYR A 82 -1.90 5.97 -6.00
C TYR A 82 -0.50 5.53 -6.41
N LEU A 83 -0.03 4.39 -5.90
CA LEU A 83 1.28 3.83 -6.24
C LEU A 83 1.45 3.61 -7.74
N VAL A 84 0.48 3.01 -8.42
CA VAL A 84 0.54 2.77 -9.88
C VAL A 84 0.57 4.09 -10.67
N ARG A 85 -0.03 5.16 -10.14
CA ARG A 85 -0.05 6.48 -10.77
C ARG A 85 1.26 7.24 -10.58
N PHE A 86 1.93 7.05 -9.44
CA PHE A 86 3.15 7.75 -9.06
C PHE A 86 4.43 7.00 -9.39
N LEU A 87 4.39 5.66 -9.34
CA LEU A 87 5.45 4.84 -9.89
C LEU A 87 5.52 5.15 -11.39
N PRO A 88 6.64 5.70 -11.89
CA PRO A 88 6.82 5.78 -13.31
C PRO A 88 6.66 4.35 -13.82
N GLN A 89 5.73 4.12 -14.76
CA GLN A 89 5.75 2.90 -15.58
C GLN A 89 7.19 2.81 -16.02
N ARG A 90 8.01 1.88 -15.48
CA ARG A 90 9.47 1.94 -15.62
C ARG A 90 9.78 2.00 -17.10
N ALA A 91 9.96 3.22 -17.60
CA ALA A 91 10.34 3.50 -18.95
C ALA A 91 11.78 3.05 -18.98
N ALA A 92 11.98 1.92 -19.64
CA ALA A 92 13.16 1.60 -20.41
C ALA A 92 14.19 2.74 -20.42
N LYS A 93 15.18 2.66 -19.53
CA LYS A 93 16.54 3.11 -19.78
C LYS A 93 17.41 1.95 -19.31
N GLY A 94 17.95 1.11 -20.21
CA GLY A 94 18.62 1.47 -21.44
C GLY A 94 20.05 1.79 -21.06
#